data_AF-R5JCE5-F1
#
_entry.id   AF-R5JCE5-F1
#
_cell.length_a   1.000
_cell.length_b   1.000
_cell.length_c   1.000
_cell.angle_alpha   90.00
_cell.angle_beta   90.00
_cell.angle_gamma   90.00
#
_symmetry.space_group_name_H-M   'P 1'
#
loop_
_entity.id
_entity.type
_entity.pdbx_description
1 polymer ?
#
loop_
_entity_poly.entity_id
_entity_poly.type
_entity_poly.pdbx_seq_one_letter_code
_entity_poly.pdbx_strand_id
1 'polypeptide(L)'
;MKKFFLLYLLFFIGNTYLYAQSDTNFASSSVDAYKPFIMNGTCEWFTVEWYDNYYKHSISAEDTTIQSKTYKKVFYQECRKMDREYVGAIREEDKRIYYWPTEREIQTEMLLYDFNMKVGDCISYYGGDVNLKLARIDNVQIEGETRKRYYFYDMDYDPDQIYPYDSWIEGIGSEQELMRPFSPLRTCMGCHFTGEMCTSG
;
A
#
# COMPACT_ATOMS: atom_id res chain seq x y z
N MET A 1 38.47 54.61 -49.33
CA MET A 1 37.14 55.12 -49.74
C MET A 1 36.06 54.10 -49.37
N LYS A 2 34.94 54.58 -48.82
CA LYS A 2 33.74 53.89 -48.28
C LYS A 2 33.89 53.23 -46.89
N LYS A 3 32.96 53.36 -45.95
CA LYS A 3 32.15 54.46 -45.36
C LYS A 3 31.55 53.85 -44.06
N PHE A 4 31.67 54.58 -42.94
CA PHE A 4 30.97 54.49 -41.63
C PHE A 4 29.72 53.59 -41.48
N PHE A 5 29.61 52.90 -40.33
CA PHE A 5 28.49 53.13 -39.40
C PHE A 5 28.85 52.75 -37.95
N LEU A 6 28.49 53.65 -37.03
CA LEU A 6 28.66 53.58 -35.58
C LEU A 6 27.35 53.00 -34.98
N LEU A 7 27.42 52.07 -34.03
CA LEU A 7 26.27 51.83 -33.13
C LEU A 7 26.78 51.51 -31.71
N TYR A 8 26.44 52.40 -30.78
CA TYR A 8 26.62 52.25 -29.34
C TYR A 8 25.46 51.41 -28.78
N LEU A 9 25.75 50.46 -27.88
CA LEU A 9 24.78 49.96 -26.91
C LEU A 9 25.51 49.46 -25.65
N LEU A 10 25.53 50.32 -24.64
CA LEU A 10 25.73 49.98 -23.23
C LEU A 10 24.53 49.15 -22.77
N PHE A 11 24.73 48.01 -22.11
CA PHE A 11 23.82 47.55 -21.05
C PHE A 11 24.53 46.62 -20.07
N PHE A 12 24.42 47.00 -18.79
CA PHE A 12 24.77 46.27 -17.59
C PHE A 12 24.21 44.84 -17.59
N ILE A 13 25.02 43.85 -17.21
CA ILE A 13 24.52 42.69 -16.46
C ILE A 13 25.50 42.45 -15.31
N GLY A 14 24.99 42.67 -14.11
CA GLY A 14 25.75 42.63 -12.86
C GLY A 14 26.17 41.22 -12.47
N ASN A 15 27.14 41.19 -11.56
CA ASN A 15 27.49 40.05 -10.74
C ASN A 15 26.22 39.47 -10.09
N THR A 16 25.81 38.28 -10.52
CA THR A 16 25.07 37.37 -9.67
C THR A 16 26.01 36.23 -9.29
N TYR A 17 26.64 36.39 -8.12
CA TYR A 17 27.19 35.26 -7.40
C TYR A 17 26.00 34.34 -7.07
N LEU A 18 25.87 33.24 -7.80
CA LEU A 18 25.01 32.14 -7.39
C LEU A 18 25.68 31.49 -6.18
N TYR A 19 25.30 31.93 -4.98
CA TYR A 19 25.46 31.11 -3.80
C TYR A 19 24.49 29.94 -3.93
N ALA A 20 25.03 28.76 -4.20
CA ALA A 20 24.32 27.54 -3.87
C ALA A 20 24.20 27.51 -2.34
N GLN A 21 23.01 27.79 -1.81
CA GLN A 21 22.70 27.48 -0.42
C GLN A 21 22.64 25.96 -0.31
N SER A 22 23.59 25.37 0.42
CA SER A 22 23.45 24.01 0.90
C SER A 22 22.37 24.03 1.98
N ASP A 23 21.14 23.68 1.62
CA ASP A 23 20.10 23.47 2.61
C ASP A 23 20.53 22.31 3.53
N THR A 24 20.73 22.70 4.77
CA THR A 24 21.12 21.87 5.89
C THR A 24 19.99 20.92 6.27
N ASN A 25 20.32 19.63 6.38
CA ASN A 25 19.66 18.65 7.24
C ASN A 25 18.14 18.45 7.03
N PHE A 26 17.78 17.84 5.91
CA PHE A 26 16.79 16.76 6.00
C PHE A 26 17.61 15.47 5.92
N ALA A 27 17.83 14.80 7.05
CA ALA A 27 18.28 13.42 7.00
C ALA A 27 17.26 12.71 6.12
N SER A 28 17.69 12.28 4.93
CA SER A 28 16.97 11.31 4.12
C SER A 28 16.81 10.10 5.02
N SER A 29 15.70 10.04 5.77
CA SER A 29 15.16 8.78 6.25
C SER A 29 14.97 8.00 4.97
N SER A 30 15.92 7.11 4.69
CA SER A 30 16.11 6.52 3.38
C SER A 30 14.75 6.06 2.85
N VAL A 31 14.27 6.72 1.80
CA VAL A 31 13.01 6.37 1.11
C VAL A 31 12.99 4.88 0.74
N ASP A 32 14.16 4.25 0.67
CA ASP A 32 14.36 2.85 0.35
C ASP A 32 14.28 1.86 1.52
N ALA A 33 14.28 2.33 2.79
CA ALA A 33 14.20 1.42 3.93
C ALA A 33 12.78 0.85 4.05
N TYR A 34 12.71 -0.48 4.04
CA TYR A 34 11.47 -1.22 4.17
C TYR A 34 10.73 -0.88 5.48
N LYS A 35 9.42 -0.67 5.36
CA LYS A 35 8.49 -0.47 6.47
C LYS A 35 7.81 -1.80 6.82
N PRO A 36 8.06 -2.36 8.03
CA PRO A 36 7.38 -3.57 8.48
C PRO A 36 5.87 -3.39 8.51
N PHE A 37 5.15 -4.50 8.38
CA PHE A 37 3.71 -4.50 8.47
C PHE A 37 3.25 -4.15 9.88
N ILE A 38 2.25 -3.28 9.97
CA ILE A 38 1.75 -2.83 11.26
C ILE A 38 0.95 -3.98 11.90
N MET A 39 1.54 -4.65 12.89
CA MET A 39 0.94 -5.78 13.61
C MET A 39 0.99 -5.62 15.13
N ASN A 40 1.23 -4.41 15.62
CA ASN A 40 1.35 -4.06 17.04
C ASN A 40 -0.01 -3.78 17.72
N GLY A 41 -1.11 -3.89 16.98
CA GLY A 41 -2.46 -3.63 17.44
C GLY A 41 -2.84 -2.15 17.60
N THR A 42 -2.13 -1.25 16.95
CA THR A 42 -2.49 0.18 16.92
C THR A 42 -3.37 0.57 15.74
N CYS A 43 -3.58 -0.33 14.77
CA CYS A 43 -4.30 -0.04 13.53
C CYS A 43 -5.57 -0.87 13.40
N GLU A 44 -6.56 -0.24 12.78
CA GLU A 44 -7.81 -0.85 12.36
C GLU A 44 -8.01 -0.55 10.86
N TRP A 45 -8.33 -1.57 10.09
CA TRP A 45 -8.63 -1.46 8.66
C TRP A 45 -10.13 -1.47 8.49
N PHE A 46 -10.69 -0.33 8.11
CA PHE A 46 -12.12 -0.19 7.89
C PHE A 46 -12.46 -0.50 6.44
N THR A 47 -13.43 -1.37 6.25
CA THR A 47 -14.02 -1.65 4.95
C THR A 47 -15.48 -1.27 5.06
N VAL A 48 -15.85 -0.25 4.29
CA VAL A 48 -17.26 0.07 4.09
C VAL A 48 -17.84 -1.03 3.19
N GLU A 49 -19.13 -1.29 3.29
CA GLU A 49 -19.85 -2.24 2.45
C GLU A 49 -21.06 -1.51 1.83
N TRP A 50 -22.23 -2.12 1.68
CA TRP A 50 -23.39 -1.42 1.13
C TRP A 50 -23.95 -0.36 2.10
N TYR A 51 -24.20 0.85 1.60
CA TYR A 51 -24.78 1.99 2.33
C TYR A 51 -23.94 2.44 3.55
N ASP A 52 -24.42 2.12 4.76
CA ASP A 52 -23.84 2.45 6.07
C ASP A 52 -23.44 1.16 6.84
N ASN A 53 -23.32 0.03 6.14
CA ASN A 53 -22.72 -1.16 6.72
C ASN A 53 -21.22 -1.06 6.53
N TYR A 54 -20.45 -1.21 7.61
CA TYR A 54 -19.01 -1.25 7.55
C TYR A 54 -18.50 -2.17 8.65
N TYR A 55 -17.40 -2.82 8.35
CA TYR A 55 -16.68 -3.66 9.30
C TYR A 55 -15.24 -3.20 9.39
N LYS A 56 -14.58 -3.65 10.43
CA LYS A 56 -13.16 -3.44 10.60
C LYS A 56 -12.43 -4.72 10.90
N HIS A 57 -11.21 -4.79 10.39
CA HIS A 57 -10.22 -5.74 10.86
C HIS A 57 -9.27 -5.07 11.84
N SER A 58 -8.86 -5.81 12.86
CA SER A 58 -7.80 -5.39 13.79
C SER A 58 -6.84 -6.55 14.02
N ILE A 59 -5.57 -6.22 14.23
CA ILE A 59 -4.53 -7.20 14.55
C ILE A 59 -4.22 -7.05 16.03
N SER A 60 -4.10 -8.15 16.78
CA SER A 60 -3.71 -8.09 18.19
C SER A 60 -2.21 -7.90 18.35
N ALA A 61 -1.80 -7.18 19.40
CA ALA A 61 -0.41 -7.14 19.84
C ALA A 61 0.08 -8.51 20.37
N GLU A 62 -0.84 -9.38 20.77
CA GLU A 62 -0.52 -10.70 21.33
C GLU A 62 -0.10 -11.71 20.26
N ASP A 63 0.93 -12.47 20.60
CA ASP A 63 1.36 -13.62 19.81
C ASP A 63 0.45 -14.84 20.00
N THR A 64 0.35 -15.64 18.95
CA THR A 64 -0.18 -17.00 18.96
C THR A 64 0.77 -17.90 18.16
N THR A 65 0.80 -19.20 18.48
CA THR A 65 1.65 -20.17 17.77
C THR A 65 0.78 -21.14 17.00
N ILE A 66 1.04 -21.27 15.69
CA ILE A 66 0.38 -22.24 14.82
C ILE A 66 1.49 -22.96 14.05
N GLN A 67 1.51 -24.29 14.11
CA GLN A 67 2.52 -25.12 13.43
C GLN A 67 3.98 -24.63 13.64
N SER A 68 4.33 -24.31 14.89
CA SER A 68 5.67 -23.83 15.29
C SER A 68 6.10 -22.47 14.71
N LYS A 69 5.20 -21.73 14.06
CA LYS A 69 5.40 -20.35 13.63
C LYS A 69 4.61 -19.41 14.54
N THR A 70 5.16 -18.22 14.80
CA THR A 70 4.52 -17.16 15.59
C THR A 70 3.71 -16.25 14.68
N TYR A 71 2.48 -15.95 15.08
CA TYR A 71 1.55 -15.06 14.39
C TYR A 71 0.93 -14.08 15.38
N LYS A 72 0.34 -13.01 14.87
CA LYS A 72 -0.63 -12.18 15.58
C LYS A 72 -2.04 -12.62 15.27
N LYS A 73 -2.97 -12.47 16.20
CA LYS A 73 -4.40 -12.76 15.96
C LYS A 73 -5.04 -11.65 15.14
N VAL A 74 -5.89 -12.00 14.17
CA VAL A 74 -6.73 -11.08 13.40
C VAL A 74 -8.16 -11.21 13.88
N PHE A 75 -8.80 -10.06 14.07
CA PHE A 75 -10.19 -9.95 14.48
C PHE A 75 -10.99 -9.19 13.44
N TYR A 76 -12.20 -9.69 13.18
CA TYR A 76 -13.23 -9.02 12.41
C TYR A 76 -14.26 -8.43 13.37
N GLN A 77 -14.74 -7.23 13.09
CA GLN A 77 -15.83 -6.63 13.83
C GLN A 77 -16.74 -5.86 12.88
N GLU A 78 -17.99 -6.29 12.78
CA GLU A 78 -19.04 -5.44 12.22
C GLU A 78 -19.23 -4.24 13.15
N CYS A 79 -19.12 -3.01 12.64
CA CYS A 79 -19.02 -1.84 13.51
C CYS A 79 -20.29 -1.53 14.31
N ARG A 80 -21.43 -2.12 13.94
CA ARG A 80 -22.69 -2.05 14.70
C ARG A 80 -22.75 -3.04 15.86
N LYS A 81 -21.81 -3.98 15.94
CA LYS A 81 -21.70 -4.98 17.01
C LYS A 81 -20.54 -4.65 17.93
N MET A 82 -20.73 -4.87 19.23
CA MET A 82 -19.65 -4.68 20.21
C MET A 82 -18.64 -5.83 20.20
N ASP A 83 -19.08 -7.03 19.84
CA ASP A 83 -18.23 -8.21 19.83
C ASP A 83 -17.36 -8.26 18.57
N ARG A 84 -16.11 -8.67 18.76
CA ARG A 84 -15.17 -8.99 17.68
C ARG A 84 -14.99 -10.51 17.59
N GLU A 85 -14.87 -10.99 16.37
CA GLU A 85 -14.68 -12.40 16.05
C GLU A 85 -13.22 -12.68 15.68
N TYR A 86 -12.65 -13.77 16.20
CA TYR A 86 -11.34 -14.24 15.77
C TYR A 86 -11.46 -14.92 14.41
N VAL A 87 -10.86 -14.32 13.38
CA VAL A 87 -11.00 -14.78 11.98
C VAL A 87 -9.76 -15.45 11.42
N GLY A 88 -8.61 -15.28 12.09
CA GLY A 88 -7.38 -15.94 11.69
C GLY A 88 -6.14 -15.37 12.36
N ALA A 89 -4.96 -15.72 11.84
CA ALA A 89 -3.70 -15.25 12.37
C ALA A 89 -2.79 -14.77 11.23
N ILE A 90 -2.07 -13.67 11.44
CA ILE A 90 -1.23 -13.01 10.44
C ILE A 90 0.22 -12.95 10.92
N ARG A 91 1.18 -13.10 10.02
CA ARG A 91 2.60 -12.92 10.33
C ARG A 91 3.34 -12.31 9.16
N GLU A 92 4.50 -11.76 9.45
CA GLU A 92 5.44 -11.29 8.46
C GLU A 92 6.72 -12.13 8.50
N GLU A 93 7.25 -12.49 7.34
CA GLU A 93 8.58 -13.09 7.20
C GLU A 93 9.20 -12.67 5.86
N ASP A 94 10.42 -12.15 5.90
CA ASP A 94 11.13 -11.67 4.71
C ASP A 94 10.27 -10.72 3.84
N LYS A 95 9.60 -9.74 4.47
CA LYS A 95 8.71 -8.76 3.82
C LYS A 95 7.49 -9.36 3.10
N ARG A 96 7.18 -10.63 3.38
CA ARG A 96 5.98 -11.32 2.93
C ARG A 96 5.02 -11.47 4.09
N ILE A 97 3.76 -11.18 3.82
CA ILE A 97 2.69 -11.24 4.79
C ILE A 97 1.90 -12.50 4.54
N TYR A 98 1.79 -13.31 5.57
CA TYR A 98 1.11 -14.58 5.53
C TYR A 98 -0.08 -14.58 6.48
N TYR A 99 -1.13 -15.30 6.10
CA TYR A 99 -2.35 -15.43 6.86
C TYR A 99 -2.80 -16.87 6.99
N TRP A 100 -3.25 -17.21 8.19
CA TRP A 100 -3.83 -18.48 8.56
C TRP A 100 -5.31 -18.28 8.89
N PRO A 101 -6.25 -18.68 8.01
CA PRO A 101 -7.68 -18.52 8.27
C PRO A 101 -8.19 -19.49 9.35
N THR A 102 -9.31 -19.14 10.01
CA THR A 102 -10.04 -20.07 10.90
C THR A 102 -10.97 -21.01 10.15
N GLU A 103 -11.22 -20.76 8.86
CA GLU A 103 -12.08 -21.55 7.99
C GLU A 103 -11.58 -23.00 7.93
N ARG A 104 -12.42 -23.94 8.40
CA ARG A 104 -12.02 -25.35 8.58
C ARG A 104 -11.59 -26.04 7.28
N GLU A 105 -12.09 -25.54 6.16
CA GLU A 105 -11.81 -26.06 4.81
C GLU A 105 -10.42 -25.61 4.31
N ILE A 106 -9.91 -24.49 4.83
CA ILE A 106 -8.61 -23.93 4.46
C ILE A 106 -7.65 -24.14 5.64
N GLN A 107 -6.94 -25.26 5.63
CA GLN A 107 -5.95 -25.61 6.67
C GLN A 107 -4.52 -25.33 6.23
N THR A 108 -4.34 -24.24 5.48
CA THR A 108 -3.03 -23.81 5.00
C THR A 108 -2.85 -22.33 5.18
N GLU A 109 -1.61 -21.97 5.39
CA GLU A 109 -1.14 -20.59 5.31
C GLU A 109 -1.28 -20.07 3.87
N MET A 110 -1.73 -18.83 3.73
CA MET A 110 -1.88 -18.11 2.48
C MET A 110 -0.93 -16.91 2.46
N LEU A 111 -0.30 -16.65 1.32
CA LEU A 111 0.39 -15.37 1.08
C LEU A 111 -0.69 -14.30 0.87
N LEU A 112 -0.59 -13.16 1.56
CA LEU A 112 -1.46 -11.99 1.36
C LEU A 112 -0.75 -10.86 0.63
N TYR A 113 0.52 -10.60 0.96
CA TYR A 113 1.29 -9.51 0.37
C TYR A 113 2.74 -9.95 0.21
N ASP A 114 3.40 -9.55 -0.89
CA ASP A 114 4.85 -9.71 -1.07
C ASP A 114 5.47 -8.35 -1.43
N PHE A 115 6.11 -7.70 -0.46
CA PHE A 115 6.75 -6.41 -0.68
C PHE A 115 8.16 -6.53 -1.30
N ASN A 116 8.61 -7.73 -1.65
CA ASN A 116 9.83 -7.93 -2.46
C ASN A 116 9.58 -7.82 -3.96
N MET A 117 8.32 -7.77 -4.39
CA MET A 117 7.96 -7.70 -5.80
C MET A 117 8.60 -6.49 -6.48
N LYS A 118 9.00 -6.71 -7.74
CA LYS A 118 9.56 -5.71 -8.66
C LYS A 118 8.58 -5.49 -9.79
N VAL A 119 8.65 -4.30 -10.41
CA VAL A 119 7.85 -4.00 -11.59
C VAL A 119 8.06 -5.08 -12.65
N GLY A 120 6.95 -5.66 -13.12
CA GLY A 120 6.96 -6.79 -14.04
C GLY A 120 6.70 -8.16 -13.40
N ASP A 121 6.86 -8.29 -12.08
CA ASP A 121 6.53 -9.53 -11.37
C ASP A 121 5.02 -9.77 -11.35
N CYS A 122 4.65 -11.05 -11.32
CA CYS A 122 3.26 -11.48 -11.28
C CYS A 122 2.94 -12.14 -9.93
N ILE A 123 1.69 -12.03 -9.50
CA ILE A 123 1.15 -12.73 -8.34
C ILE A 123 -0.22 -13.30 -8.67
N SER A 124 -0.51 -14.48 -8.12
CA SER A 124 -1.77 -15.20 -8.29
C SER A 124 -2.19 -15.78 -6.95
N TYR A 125 -3.48 -15.76 -6.68
CA TYR A 125 -4.07 -16.31 -5.46
C TYR A 125 -4.90 -17.56 -5.73
N TYR A 126 -5.03 -18.39 -4.69
CA TYR A 126 -5.71 -19.68 -4.78
C TYR A 126 -7.19 -19.47 -5.14
N GLY A 127 -7.63 -20.10 -6.23
CA GLY A 127 -8.92 -19.82 -6.89
C GLY A 127 -8.76 -19.54 -8.40
N GLY A 128 -7.56 -19.11 -8.84
CA GLY A 128 -7.19 -19.05 -10.25
C GLY A 128 -7.78 -17.90 -11.07
N ASP A 129 -8.68 -17.11 -10.47
CA ASP A 129 -9.46 -16.09 -11.19
C ASP A 129 -8.77 -14.72 -11.31
N VAL A 130 -7.60 -14.53 -10.67
CA VAL A 130 -6.93 -13.23 -10.62
C VAL A 130 -5.43 -13.40 -10.88
N ASN A 131 -4.99 -13.00 -12.08
CA ASN A 131 -3.59 -12.96 -12.48
C ASN A 131 -3.13 -11.51 -12.61
N LEU A 132 -2.45 -11.03 -11.58
CA LEU A 132 -2.06 -9.62 -11.52
C LEU A 132 -0.57 -9.45 -11.75
N LYS A 133 -0.23 -8.34 -12.40
CA LYS A 133 1.15 -7.92 -12.63
C LYS A 133 1.41 -6.57 -12.02
N LEU A 134 2.56 -6.45 -11.35
CA LEU A 134 3.01 -5.19 -10.77
C LEU A 134 3.42 -4.22 -11.89
N ALA A 135 2.61 -3.20 -12.11
CA ALA A 135 2.75 -2.23 -13.20
C ALA A 135 3.78 -1.14 -12.86
N ARG A 136 3.72 -0.64 -11.63
CA ARG A 136 4.55 0.49 -11.16
C ARG A 136 4.63 0.49 -9.63
N ILE A 137 5.69 1.12 -9.14
CA ILE A 137 5.86 1.44 -7.72
C ILE A 137 6.10 2.94 -7.63
N ASP A 138 5.37 3.64 -6.77
CA ASP A 138 5.66 5.03 -6.40
C ASP A 138 5.74 5.17 -4.87
N ASN A 139 5.77 6.41 -4.38
CA ASN A 139 5.79 6.72 -2.96
C ASN A 139 4.54 7.51 -2.55
N VAL A 140 4.04 7.24 -1.35
CA VAL A 140 2.94 7.96 -0.71
C VAL A 140 3.36 8.41 0.69
N GLN A 141 2.91 9.59 1.12
CA GLN A 141 3.08 10.06 2.50
C GLN A 141 1.84 9.68 3.31
N ILE A 142 2.03 8.94 4.41
CA ILE A 142 0.97 8.55 5.34
C ILE A 142 1.46 8.85 6.74
N GLU A 143 0.72 9.69 7.47
CA GLU A 143 1.06 10.11 8.84
C GLU A 143 2.51 10.63 9.01
N GLY A 144 3.04 11.30 7.97
CA GLY A 144 4.40 11.84 7.98
C GLY A 144 5.50 10.81 7.66
N GLU A 145 5.13 9.56 7.37
CA GLU A 145 6.06 8.54 6.89
C GLU A 145 5.88 8.28 5.38
N THR A 146 7.00 8.22 4.67
CA THR A 146 7.03 7.81 3.27
C THR A 146 6.96 6.29 3.16
N ARG A 147 6.03 5.78 2.35
CA ARG A 147 5.84 4.35 2.06
C ARG A 147 5.84 4.13 0.55
N LYS A 148 6.32 2.96 0.12
CA LYS A 148 6.13 2.53 -1.27
C LYS A 148 4.68 2.14 -1.47
N ARG A 149 4.15 2.47 -2.65
CA ARG A 149 2.85 2.02 -3.10
C ARG A 149 2.99 1.26 -4.41
N TYR A 150 2.43 0.06 -4.42
CA TYR A 150 2.54 -0.95 -5.47
C TYR A 150 1.23 -0.95 -6.25
N TYR A 151 1.29 -0.84 -7.56
CA TYR A 151 0.10 -0.78 -8.41
C TYR A 151 0.03 -1.98 -9.34
N PHE A 152 -1.13 -2.63 -9.35
CA PHE A 152 -1.34 -3.88 -10.06
C PHE A 152 -2.39 -3.70 -11.16
N TYR A 153 -2.19 -4.40 -12.27
CA TYR A 153 -3.19 -4.53 -13.32
C TYR A 153 -3.48 -5.99 -13.59
N ASP A 154 -4.70 -6.25 -14.03
CA ASP A 154 -5.16 -7.58 -14.42
C ASP A 154 -4.65 -7.95 -15.80
N MET A 155 -3.97 -9.09 -15.89
CA MET A 155 -3.43 -9.62 -17.13
C MET A 155 -4.50 -10.31 -17.99
N ASP A 156 -5.61 -10.73 -17.41
CA ASP A 156 -6.72 -11.39 -18.11
C ASP A 156 -7.70 -10.39 -18.73
N TYR A 157 -7.58 -9.10 -18.36
CA TYR A 157 -8.33 -7.99 -18.95
C TYR A 157 -7.46 -7.15 -19.91
N ASP A 158 -8.11 -6.45 -20.85
CA ASP A 158 -7.44 -5.64 -21.88
C ASP A 158 -6.50 -4.61 -21.23
N PRO A 159 -5.19 -4.60 -21.55
CA PRO A 159 -4.22 -3.65 -20.98
C PRO A 159 -4.55 -2.18 -21.29
N ASP A 160 -5.35 -1.92 -22.33
CA ASP A 160 -5.84 -0.58 -22.69
C ASP A 160 -7.10 -0.19 -21.89
N GLN A 161 -7.79 -1.15 -21.27
CA GLN A 161 -8.87 -0.91 -20.29
C GLN A 161 -8.30 -0.92 -18.87
N ILE A 162 -7.59 0.16 -18.55
CA ILE A 162 -7.07 0.41 -17.21
C ILE A 162 -8.27 0.63 -16.27
N TYR A 163 -8.75 -0.44 -15.63
CA TYR A 163 -9.48 -0.31 -14.37
C TYR A 163 -8.60 0.44 -13.36
N PRO A 164 -9.17 1.19 -12.39
CA PRO A 164 -8.36 1.81 -11.36
C PRO A 164 -7.48 0.74 -10.73
N TYR A 165 -6.16 0.91 -10.84
CA TYR A 165 -5.18 -0.07 -10.36
C TYR A 165 -5.51 -0.46 -8.91
N ASP A 166 -5.61 -1.76 -8.64
CA ASP A 166 -5.52 -2.22 -7.25
C ASP A 166 -4.14 -1.85 -6.73
N SER A 167 -4.08 -1.46 -5.46
CA SER A 167 -2.85 -0.94 -4.90
C SER A 167 -2.60 -1.40 -3.47
N TRP A 168 -1.32 -1.64 -3.18
CA TRP A 168 -0.83 -1.97 -1.84
C TRP A 168 0.10 -0.88 -1.36
N ILE A 169 0.07 -0.61 -0.06
CA ILE A 169 1.01 0.25 0.63
C ILE A 169 1.95 -0.60 1.49
N GLU A 170 3.26 -0.37 1.35
CA GLU A 170 4.30 -1.03 2.13
C GLU A 170 4.03 -0.86 3.63
N GLY A 171 3.93 -1.98 4.33
CA GLY A 171 3.70 -2.00 5.78
C GLY A 171 2.23 -1.82 6.20
N ILE A 172 1.28 -1.62 5.27
CA ILE A 172 -0.15 -1.45 5.59
C ILE A 172 -1.03 -2.48 4.86
N GLY A 173 -0.73 -2.83 3.61
CA GLY A 173 -1.51 -3.77 2.81
C GLY A 173 -2.35 -3.10 1.74
N SER A 174 -3.47 -3.70 1.36
CA SER A 174 -4.38 -3.19 0.33
C SER A 174 -5.10 -1.91 0.80
N GLU A 175 -5.18 -0.91 -0.08
CA GLU A 175 -5.93 0.34 0.16
C GLU A 175 -7.45 0.11 0.31
N GLN A 176 -7.95 -1.11 0.10
CA GLN A 176 -9.37 -1.45 0.15
C GLN A 176 -9.75 -2.27 1.39
N GLU A 177 -9.02 -3.36 1.66
CA GLU A 177 -9.34 -4.29 2.74
C GLU A 177 -8.11 -5.13 3.16
N LEU A 178 -7.83 -5.23 4.46
CA LEU A 178 -6.68 -5.97 5.01
C LEU A 178 -6.59 -7.40 4.49
N MET A 179 -7.72 -8.11 4.48
CA MET A 179 -7.79 -9.54 4.19
C MET A 179 -8.03 -9.84 2.71
N ARG A 180 -8.27 -8.81 1.90
CA ARG A 180 -8.44 -8.91 0.45
C ARG A 180 -7.37 -8.07 -0.23
N PRO A 181 -6.21 -8.69 -0.52
CA PRO A 181 -5.12 -7.96 -1.17
C PRO A 181 -5.55 -7.33 -2.51
N PHE A 182 -6.55 -7.88 -3.16
CA PHE A 182 -7.15 -7.31 -4.37
C PHE A 182 -8.67 -7.29 -4.23
N SER A 183 -9.34 -6.30 -4.84
CA SER A 183 -10.79 -6.31 -4.94
C SER A 183 -11.22 -7.63 -5.59
N PRO A 184 -12.28 -8.32 -5.13
CA PRO A 184 -12.96 -9.23 -6.03
C PRO A 184 -13.33 -8.45 -7.28
N LEU A 185 -12.98 -8.97 -8.46
CA LEU A 185 -13.26 -8.32 -9.74
C LEU A 185 -14.74 -7.94 -9.76
N ARG A 186 -15.03 -6.65 -9.98
CA ARG A 186 -16.39 -6.10 -10.01
C ARG A 186 -17.16 -6.73 -11.17
N THR A 187 -17.79 -7.89 -10.95
CA THR A 187 -18.86 -8.35 -11.84
C THR A 187 -20.19 -7.63 -11.57
N CYS A 188 -20.25 -6.73 -10.58
CA CYS A 188 -21.45 -5.95 -10.25
C CYS A 188 -21.14 -4.47 -9.97
N MET A 189 -21.96 -3.61 -10.57
CA MET A 189 -21.97 -2.15 -10.50
C MET A 189 -22.41 -1.66 -9.11
N GLY A 190 -21.59 -0.86 -8.43
CA GLY A 190 -21.90 -0.29 -7.11
C GLY A 190 -20.64 0.06 -6.32
N CYS A 191 -20.01 1.17 -6.67
CA CYS A 191 -18.80 1.66 -6.01
C CYS A 191 -19.11 2.28 -4.65
N HIS A 192 -18.46 1.79 -3.59
CA HIS A 192 -17.71 2.54 -2.57
C HIS A 192 -16.59 1.56 -2.11
N PHE A 193 -15.37 1.97 -1.72
CA PHE A 193 -14.91 2.11 -0.33
C PHE A 193 -13.56 2.82 -0.32
N THR A 194 -13.39 3.80 0.57
CA THR A 194 -12.09 4.32 0.98
C THR A 194 -12.16 4.72 2.45
N GLY A 195 -11.12 4.36 3.21
CA GLY A 195 -10.85 4.94 4.52
C GLY A 195 -10.04 4.01 5.43
N GLU A 196 -8.74 3.86 5.19
CA GLU A 196 -7.83 3.53 6.29
C GLU A 196 -7.83 4.71 7.28
N MET A 197 -8.08 4.44 8.57
CA MET A 197 -7.93 5.44 9.62
C MET A 197 -6.99 4.86 10.67
N CYS A 198 -5.68 5.09 10.48
CA CYS A 198 -4.74 5.02 11.58
C CYS A 198 -5.12 6.17 12.53
N THR A 199 -5.42 5.85 13.80
CA THR A 199 -5.57 6.89 14.82
C THR A 199 -4.47 6.69 15.84
N SER A 200 -3.54 7.64 15.88
CA SER A 200 -2.58 7.75 16.98
C SER A 200 -3.35 8.12 18.25
N GLY A 201 -3.40 7.19 19.20
CA GLY A 201 -3.73 7.50 20.60
C GLY A 201 -2.58 8.20 21.31
#